data_AF-A0A3A9J4N2-F1
#
_entry.id   AF-A0A3A9J4N2-F1
#
_cell.length_a   1.000
_cell.length_b   1.000
_cell.length_c   1.000
_cell.angle_alpha   90.00
_cell.angle_beta   90.00
_cell.angle_gamma   90.00
#
_symmetry.space_group_name_H-M   'P 1'
#
loop_
_entity.id
_entity.type
_entity.pdbx_description
1 polymer ?
#
loop_
_entity_poly.entity_id
_entity_poly.type
_entity_poly.pdbx_seq_one_letter_code
_entity_poly.pdbx_strand_id
1 'polypeptide(L)'
;MVSVIAFDEADYPLLLEQVTVEAVRSVFGPITKGSITRYEVPSIGALNFVLDEVLEGGRSRTLAFEESGKALSSLMLTLPLRLPSGHRRAAAQAPRPASPQGEGKSIRLGSATAWSRDRFEPAADLLDRGDLDYLCFETMSEVTMSAAQASRLENDATPLYDPYLVARMEPILRQAKAQGVRIITNQGWLDPVGAARRLVELAGELGIEDLRVAAVDGGILTDRITELGVNFLENGRPVAERQDAVVSAEAYMGAAGIVEALAHGADVVVTTRVADACLYLGPMAHEFGWSLEDHERMARGMIIGHIMECGAQVCGGYFADPGYKDVPRLAEVGNPIAEVSEGRVILSKLPGSGGLLTPATCKEQLLYEVGNPAEYLCPDCVTDLTRVRFEQVGQDEVEILIEPGSGRPKPPTLKVLVGLREGFMTEEMVIFAGPGALARARATEELLKERFRRIELRAEEIRFDYLGINAVHREASPPMEHEPYEVILRIGLKTSSRAEADKLRREVDPLAVNGLAGTGKWATSSLGSRVRPVVGLNSCLVPRELVPTRVVLTEALAKEAT
;
A
#
# COMPACT_ATOMS: atom_id res chain seq x y z
N MET A 1 -9.18 -7.90 -0.03
CA MET A 1 -8.61 -9.25 -0.28
C MET A 1 -8.18 -9.82 1.05
N VAL A 2 -8.29 -11.12 1.24
CA VAL A 2 -7.85 -11.82 2.47
C VAL A 2 -7.24 -13.15 2.08
N SER A 3 -6.03 -13.42 2.56
CA SER A 3 -5.31 -14.68 2.30
C SER A 3 -5.27 -15.55 3.55
N VAL A 4 -5.47 -16.85 3.38
CA VAL A 4 -5.33 -17.87 4.41
C VAL A 4 -4.20 -18.79 3.98
N ILE A 5 -3.10 -18.77 4.73
CA ILE A 5 -1.86 -19.48 4.41
C ILE A 5 -1.66 -20.56 5.46
N ALA A 6 -1.43 -21.80 5.03
CA ALA A 6 -1.11 -22.88 5.93
C ALA A 6 0.24 -22.62 6.60
N PHE A 7 0.27 -22.67 7.93
CA PHE A 7 1.53 -22.57 8.67
C PHE A 7 2.42 -23.80 8.42
N ASP A 8 1.80 -24.98 8.42
CA ASP A 8 2.36 -26.22 7.91
C ASP A 8 1.66 -26.58 6.59
N GLU A 9 2.42 -26.85 5.54
CA GLU A 9 1.87 -27.24 4.24
C GLU A 9 1.06 -28.54 4.32
N ALA A 10 1.31 -29.40 5.31
CA ALA A 10 0.51 -30.58 5.57
C ALA A 10 -0.96 -30.26 5.94
N ASP A 11 -1.23 -29.05 6.43
CA ASP A 11 -2.59 -28.59 6.77
C ASP A 11 -3.32 -27.95 5.59
N TYR A 12 -2.64 -27.72 4.46
CA TYR A 12 -3.28 -27.12 3.29
C TYR A 12 -4.50 -27.89 2.78
N PRO A 13 -4.51 -29.24 2.68
CA PRO A 13 -5.70 -29.99 2.30
C PRO A 13 -6.89 -29.76 3.25
N LEU A 14 -6.63 -29.59 4.55
CA LEU A 14 -7.66 -29.31 5.55
C LEU A 14 -8.28 -27.92 5.33
N LEU A 15 -7.45 -26.93 5.03
CA LEU A 15 -7.90 -25.57 4.70
C LEU A 15 -8.71 -25.57 3.40
N LEU A 16 -8.26 -26.30 2.38
CA LEU A 16 -8.95 -26.41 1.08
C LEU A 16 -10.38 -26.96 1.24
N GLU A 17 -10.55 -27.96 2.10
CA GLU A 17 -11.83 -28.60 2.41
C GLU A 17 -12.76 -27.67 3.19
N GLN A 18 -12.25 -27.00 4.24
CA GLN A 18 -13.10 -26.31 5.23
C GLN A 18 -13.24 -24.80 4.99
N VAL A 19 -12.25 -24.14 4.41
CA VAL A 19 -12.28 -22.70 4.12
C VAL A 19 -12.85 -22.48 2.71
N THR A 20 -14.15 -22.74 2.57
CA THR A 20 -14.90 -22.54 1.33
C THR A 20 -15.42 -21.12 1.20
N VAL A 21 -15.94 -20.76 0.01
CA VAL A 21 -16.61 -19.47 -0.20
C VAL A 21 -17.79 -19.30 0.75
N GLU A 22 -18.56 -20.36 1.01
CA GLU A 22 -19.69 -20.37 1.94
C GLU A 22 -19.24 -20.18 3.38
N ALA A 23 -18.12 -20.81 3.77
CA ALA A 23 -17.54 -20.65 5.09
C ALA A 23 -17.09 -19.19 5.32
N VAL A 24 -16.36 -18.61 4.37
CA VAL A 24 -15.97 -17.19 4.44
C VAL A 24 -17.19 -16.27 4.43
N ARG A 25 -18.21 -16.58 3.62
CA ARG A 25 -19.48 -15.84 3.59
C ARG A 25 -20.22 -15.91 4.92
N SER A 26 -20.09 -16.99 5.68
CA SER A 26 -20.72 -17.09 7.00
C SER A 26 -20.20 -16.06 8.00
N VAL A 27 -18.97 -15.57 7.80
CA VAL A 27 -18.32 -14.59 8.68
C VAL A 27 -18.39 -13.18 8.09
N PHE A 28 -18.05 -13.01 6.80
CA PHE A 28 -18.04 -11.70 6.15
C PHE A 28 -19.40 -11.28 5.59
N GLY A 29 -20.37 -12.19 5.49
CA GLY A 29 -21.70 -11.97 4.92
C GLY A 29 -22.43 -10.71 5.39
N PRO A 30 -22.39 -10.34 6.69
CA PRO A 30 -23.04 -9.12 7.18
C PRO A 30 -22.46 -7.83 6.59
N ILE A 31 -21.22 -7.84 6.10
CA ILE A 31 -20.50 -6.63 5.65
C ILE A 31 -20.07 -6.67 4.17
N THR A 32 -20.12 -7.83 3.51
CA THR A 32 -19.87 -7.95 2.07
C THR A 32 -21.19 -7.98 1.29
N LYS A 33 -21.38 -6.98 0.44
CA LYS A 33 -22.57 -6.85 -0.41
C LYS A 33 -22.40 -7.53 -1.77
N GLY A 34 -21.16 -7.84 -2.15
CA GLY A 34 -20.84 -8.39 -3.46
C GLY A 34 -20.45 -9.88 -3.44
N SER A 35 -19.69 -10.26 -4.47
CA SER A 35 -19.21 -11.63 -4.64
C SER A 35 -18.03 -11.93 -3.71
N ILE A 36 -17.84 -13.21 -3.42
CA ILE A 36 -16.63 -13.72 -2.76
C ILE A 36 -16.05 -14.75 -3.71
N THR A 37 -14.84 -14.49 -4.20
CA THR A 37 -14.12 -15.38 -5.10
C THR A 37 -12.92 -15.97 -4.38
N ARG A 38 -12.77 -17.30 -4.46
CA ARG A 38 -11.62 -18.04 -3.90
C ARG A 38 -10.66 -18.43 -5.01
N TYR A 39 -9.38 -18.13 -4.82
CA TYR A 39 -8.27 -18.60 -5.63
C TYR A 39 -7.38 -19.50 -4.80
N GLU A 40 -6.89 -20.57 -5.41
CA GLU A 40 -6.03 -21.56 -4.76
C GLU A 40 -4.58 -21.34 -5.21
N VAL A 41 -3.65 -21.38 -4.27
CA VAL A 41 -2.21 -21.20 -4.54
C VAL A 41 -1.44 -22.36 -3.91
N PRO A 42 -1.51 -23.58 -4.50
CA PRO A 42 -0.94 -24.79 -3.89
C PRO A 42 0.57 -24.73 -3.69
N SER A 43 1.29 -23.97 -4.53
CA SER A 43 2.74 -23.83 -4.46
C SER A 43 3.26 -23.30 -3.13
N ILE A 44 2.42 -22.56 -2.40
CA ILE A 44 2.73 -22.00 -1.08
C ILE A 44 1.73 -22.43 0.00
N GLY A 45 0.80 -23.34 -0.32
CA GLY A 45 -0.22 -23.82 0.61
C GLY A 45 -1.20 -22.73 1.04
N ALA A 46 -1.68 -21.90 0.11
CA ALA A 46 -2.53 -20.76 0.41
C ALA A 46 -3.86 -20.73 -0.35
N LEU A 47 -4.84 -20.03 0.25
CA LEU A 47 -6.11 -19.66 -0.36
C LEU A 47 -6.22 -18.13 -0.34
N ASN A 48 -6.48 -17.51 -1.48
CA ASN A 48 -6.69 -16.07 -1.58
C ASN A 48 -8.16 -15.77 -1.87
N PHE A 49 -8.74 -14.82 -1.14
CA PHE A 49 -10.13 -14.42 -1.27
C PHE A 49 -10.25 -12.96 -1.71
N VAL A 50 -11.02 -12.73 -2.78
CA VAL A 50 -11.46 -11.40 -3.21
C VAL A 50 -12.90 -11.22 -2.74
N LEU A 51 -13.14 -10.20 -1.91
CA LEU A 51 -14.45 -9.87 -1.36
C LEU A 51 -14.88 -8.52 -1.93
N ASP A 52 -15.91 -8.51 -2.76
CA ASP A 52 -16.38 -7.28 -3.39
C ASP A 52 -17.17 -6.43 -2.39
N GLU A 53 -17.03 -5.11 -2.53
CA GLU A 53 -17.75 -4.07 -1.78
C GLU A 53 -17.55 -4.06 -0.25
N VAL A 54 -16.68 -4.90 0.32
CA VAL A 54 -16.48 -4.98 1.77
C VAL A 54 -15.89 -3.70 2.37
N LEU A 55 -15.10 -2.95 1.59
CA LEU A 55 -14.48 -1.69 2.03
C LEU A 55 -15.33 -0.44 1.75
N GLU A 56 -16.57 -0.59 1.25
CA GLU A 56 -17.52 0.53 1.07
C GLU A 56 -16.91 1.75 0.34
N GLY A 57 -16.37 1.51 -0.85
CA GLY A 57 -15.73 2.56 -1.67
C GLY A 57 -14.23 2.74 -1.43
N GLY A 58 -13.64 2.01 -0.48
CA GLY A 58 -12.20 1.96 -0.24
C GLY A 58 -11.66 3.16 0.54
N ARG A 59 -10.35 3.16 0.77
CA ARG A 59 -9.68 4.04 1.74
C ARG A 59 -9.87 5.55 1.50
N SER A 60 -10.05 5.96 0.25
CA SER A 60 -10.30 7.37 -0.09
C SER A 60 -11.74 7.85 0.15
N ARG A 61 -12.71 6.94 0.31
CA ARG A 61 -14.16 7.25 0.27
C ARG A 61 -14.98 6.75 1.45
N THR A 62 -14.52 5.71 2.14
CA THR A 62 -15.33 5.07 3.17
C THR A 62 -15.43 5.95 4.41
N LEU A 63 -16.59 5.92 5.07
CA LEU A 63 -16.73 6.46 6.43
C LEU A 63 -16.34 5.43 7.50
N ALA A 64 -15.95 4.21 7.13
CA ALA A 64 -15.56 3.18 8.09
C ALA A 64 -14.36 3.64 8.92
N PHE A 65 -14.31 3.23 10.19
CA PHE A 65 -13.19 3.60 11.07
C PHE A 65 -11.87 2.94 10.63
N GLU A 66 -11.92 1.66 10.23
CA GLU A 66 -10.79 1.00 9.59
C GLU A 66 -11.00 0.98 8.06
N GLU A 67 -10.18 1.78 7.38
CA GLU A 67 -10.36 2.12 5.96
C GLU A 67 -9.55 1.22 5.01
N SER A 68 -8.55 0.48 5.52
CA SER A 68 -7.59 -0.27 4.70
C SER A 68 -7.91 -1.75 4.50
N GLY A 69 -8.82 -2.33 5.28
CA GLY A 69 -9.12 -3.76 5.25
C GLY A 69 -8.15 -4.62 6.07
N LYS A 70 -7.13 -3.99 6.66
CA LYS A 70 -6.04 -4.66 7.37
C LYS A 70 -6.53 -5.33 8.64
N ALA A 71 -7.23 -4.59 9.50
CA ALA A 71 -7.78 -5.19 10.71
C ALA A 71 -9.04 -6.02 10.41
N LEU A 72 -9.77 -5.70 9.34
CA LEU A 72 -10.88 -6.53 8.86
C LEU A 72 -10.46 -7.99 8.57
N SER A 73 -9.21 -8.22 8.12
CA SER A 73 -8.70 -9.58 7.88
C SER A 73 -8.76 -10.48 9.11
N SER A 74 -8.63 -9.93 10.33
CA SER A 74 -8.70 -10.70 11.59
C SER A 74 -10.06 -11.38 11.80
N LEU A 75 -11.11 -10.91 11.12
CA LEU A 75 -12.41 -11.57 11.14
C LEU A 75 -12.31 -13.01 10.62
N MET A 76 -11.39 -13.29 9.68
CA MET A 76 -11.12 -14.64 9.20
C MET A 76 -10.67 -15.60 10.32
N LEU A 77 -9.98 -15.10 11.35
CA LEU A 77 -9.52 -15.91 12.48
C LEU A 77 -10.66 -16.39 13.39
N THR A 78 -11.87 -15.84 13.22
CA THR A 78 -13.06 -16.30 13.93
C THR A 78 -13.72 -17.50 13.28
N LEU A 79 -13.31 -17.88 12.06
CA LEU A 79 -13.84 -19.04 11.35
C LEU A 79 -13.36 -20.34 12.03
N PRO A 80 -14.25 -21.15 12.62
CA PRO A 80 -13.84 -22.35 13.32
C PRO A 80 -13.45 -23.45 12.32
N LEU A 81 -12.32 -24.11 12.60
CA LEU A 81 -11.87 -25.29 11.86
C LEU A 81 -11.98 -26.55 12.73
N ARG A 82 -12.36 -27.67 12.10
CA ARG A 82 -12.37 -28.99 12.74
C ARG A 82 -11.03 -29.67 12.50
N LEU A 83 -10.27 -29.86 13.56
CA LEU A 83 -8.97 -30.53 13.50
C LEU A 83 -9.12 -32.05 13.71
N PRO A 84 -8.34 -32.88 12.98
CA PRO A 84 -8.27 -34.31 13.26
C PRO A 84 -7.83 -34.61 14.70
N SER A 85 -8.30 -35.70 15.27
CA SER A 85 -7.89 -36.12 16.62
C SER A 85 -6.38 -36.34 16.70
N GLY A 86 -5.72 -35.72 17.67
CA GLY A 86 -4.28 -35.81 17.85
C GLY A 86 -3.46 -34.90 16.93
N HIS A 87 -4.10 -34.04 16.13
CA HIS A 87 -3.40 -33.01 15.35
C HIS A 87 -2.51 -32.14 16.28
N ARG A 88 -1.29 -31.87 15.83
CA ARG A 88 -0.33 -31.01 16.51
C ARG A 88 0.26 -30.05 15.49
N ARG A 89 0.45 -28.80 15.91
CA ARG A 89 1.20 -27.82 15.14
C ARG A 89 2.63 -28.32 14.92
N ALA A 90 3.09 -28.31 13.67
CA ALA A 90 4.48 -28.67 13.36
C ALA A 90 5.47 -27.63 13.91
N ALA A 91 6.67 -28.11 14.20
CA ALA A 91 7.80 -27.24 14.51
C ALA A 91 8.28 -26.53 13.25
N ALA A 92 8.94 -25.37 13.41
CA ALA A 92 9.57 -24.67 12.30
C ALA A 92 10.55 -25.59 11.55
N GLN A 93 10.52 -25.54 10.21
CA GLN A 93 11.42 -26.34 9.39
C GLN A 93 12.86 -25.81 9.52
N ALA A 94 13.81 -26.74 9.57
CA ALA A 94 15.23 -26.39 9.57
C ALA A 94 15.65 -25.82 8.19
N PRO A 95 16.62 -24.89 8.15
CA PRO A 95 17.15 -24.37 6.88
C PRO A 95 17.74 -25.49 6.02
N ARG A 96 17.57 -25.38 4.71
CA ARG A 96 18.23 -26.24 3.72
C ARG A 96 19.44 -25.51 3.13
N PRO A 97 20.48 -26.22 2.67
CA PRO A 97 21.57 -25.56 1.96
C PRO A 97 21.01 -24.90 0.70
N ALA A 98 21.40 -23.64 0.49
CA ALA A 98 20.98 -22.90 -0.69
C ALA A 98 21.48 -23.56 -1.98
N SER A 99 20.77 -23.34 -3.09
CA SER A 99 21.23 -23.78 -4.41
C SER A 99 22.59 -23.15 -4.73
N PRO A 100 23.54 -23.87 -5.36
CA PRO A 100 24.83 -23.30 -5.71
C PRO A 100 24.64 -22.04 -6.57
N GLN A 101 25.34 -20.96 -6.21
CA GLN A 101 25.35 -19.75 -7.02
C GLN A 101 26.05 -20.09 -8.34
N GLY A 102 25.34 -19.91 -9.46
CA GLY A 102 25.95 -20.08 -10.78
C GLY A 102 27.01 -19.00 -11.04
N GLU A 103 27.95 -19.28 -11.94
CA GLU A 103 28.87 -18.26 -12.43
C GLU A 103 28.08 -17.18 -13.19
N GLY A 104 28.28 -15.90 -12.85
CA GLY A 104 27.61 -14.81 -13.54
C GLY A 104 27.54 -13.51 -12.73
N LYS A 105 26.96 -12.49 -13.36
CA LYS A 105 26.68 -11.20 -12.72
C LYS A 105 25.62 -11.39 -11.61
N SER A 106 25.83 -10.74 -10.47
CA SER A 106 24.87 -10.64 -9.37
C SER A 106 24.71 -9.16 -9.02
N ILE A 107 23.51 -8.76 -8.62
CA ILE A 107 23.22 -7.40 -8.13
C ILE A 107 22.46 -7.45 -6.82
N ARG A 108 22.64 -6.45 -5.96
CA ARG A 108 21.99 -6.32 -4.65
C ARG A 108 21.10 -5.08 -4.61
N LEU A 109 19.81 -5.29 -4.36
CA LEU A 109 18.81 -4.24 -4.26
C LEU A 109 18.26 -4.16 -2.84
N GLY A 110 18.28 -2.97 -2.24
CA GLY A 110 17.68 -2.69 -0.93
C GLY A 110 16.34 -1.95 -1.06
N SER A 111 15.41 -2.25 -0.16
CA SER A 111 14.14 -1.54 -0.03
C SER A 111 14.26 -0.44 1.04
N ALA A 112 14.30 0.82 0.65
CA ALA A 112 14.49 1.93 1.57
C ALA A 112 13.21 2.28 2.35
N THR A 113 12.07 2.22 1.68
CA THR A 113 10.76 2.66 2.20
C THR A 113 9.63 1.85 1.61
N ALA A 114 8.55 1.69 2.36
CA ALA A 114 7.31 1.05 1.94
C ALA A 114 6.22 2.04 1.46
N TRP A 115 6.23 3.29 1.95
CA TRP A 115 5.27 4.34 1.60
C TRP A 115 5.75 5.72 2.07
N SER A 116 5.03 6.80 1.71
CA SER A 116 5.45 8.20 1.97
C SER A 116 5.69 8.55 3.44
N ARG A 117 4.99 7.91 4.38
CA ARG A 117 5.12 8.16 5.82
C ARG A 117 5.78 7.00 6.56
N ASP A 118 6.50 6.15 5.83
CA ASP A 118 7.32 5.12 6.44
C ASP A 118 8.52 5.73 7.18
N ARG A 119 9.19 4.88 7.97
CA ARG A 119 10.45 5.19 8.65
C ARG A 119 11.51 5.71 7.70
N PHE A 120 12.47 6.45 8.24
CA PHE A 120 13.51 7.15 7.47
C PHE A 120 14.88 6.48 7.65
N GLU A 121 15.11 5.96 8.85
CA GLU A 121 16.38 5.34 9.27
C GLU A 121 16.81 4.11 8.44
N PRO A 122 15.89 3.23 7.98
CA PRO A 122 16.31 2.02 7.26
C PRO A 122 17.15 2.26 6.00
N ALA A 123 16.96 3.40 5.33
CA ALA A 123 17.73 3.75 4.13
C ALA A 123 19.23 3.93 4.44
N ALA A 124 19.55 4.62 5.54
CA ALA A 124 20.93 4.81 5.98
C ALA A 124 21.55 3.49 6.46
N ASP A 125 20.80 2.70 7.23
CA ASP A 125 21.24 1.37 7.69
C ASP A 125 21.62 0.44 6.52
N LEU A 126 20.79 0.42 5.48
CA LEU A 126 21.00 -0.34 4.26
C LEU A 126 22.22 0.14 3.48
N LEU A 127 22.43 1.45 3.40
CA LEU A 127 23.58 2.02 2.71
C LEU A 127 24.90 1.78 3.46
N ASP A 128 24.86 1.75 4.79
CA ASP A 128 26.04 1.53 5.64
C ASP A 128 26.51 0.08 5.61
N ARG A 129 25.57 -0.88 5.58
CA ARG A 129 25.85 -2.30 5.89
C ARG A 129 25.32 -3.28 4.84
N GLY A 130 24.56 -2.82 3.86
CA GLY A 130 23.85 -3.66 2.91
C GLY A 130 24.65 -4.04 1.67
N ASP A 131 25.74 -3.33 1.36
CA ASP A 131 26.59 -3.56 0.17
C ASP A 131 25.73 -3.66 -1.09
N LEU A 132 25.06 -2.54 -1.41
CA LEU A 132 24.01 -2.46 -2.41
C LEU A 132 24.52 -1.88 -3.72
N ASP A 133 23.99 -2.37 -4.83
CA ASP A 133 24.10 -1.69 -6.13
C ASP A 133 22.96 -0.68 -6.30
N TYR A 134 21.78 -1.01 -5.77
CA TYR A 134 20.56 -0.21 -5.91
C TYR A 134 19.83 -0.03 -4.57
N LEU A 135 19.32 1.18 -4.34
CA LEU A 135 18.45 1.50 -3.21
C LEU A 135 17.12 2.08 -3.73
N CYS A 136 16.01 1.40 -3.44
CA CYS A 136 14.71 1.71 -3.99
C CYS A 136 13.80 2.38 -2.96
N PHE A 137 13.16 3.49 -3.32
CA PHE A 137 12.21 4.23 -2.49
C PHE A 137 10.81 4.16 -3.08
N GLU A 138 9.96 3.39 -2.41
CA GLU A 138 8.52 3.42 -2.64
C GLU A 138 7.87 4.42 -1.69
N THR A 139 7.34 5.51 -2.22
CA THR A 139 6.65 6.55 -1.43
C THR A 139 5.28 6.91 -1.96
N MET A 140 4.88 6.37 -3.11
CA MET A 140 3.58 6.65 -3.70
C MET A 140 2.59 5.51 -3.42
N SER A 141 1.44 5.85 -2.84
CA SER A 141 0.26 4.96 -2.76
C SER A 141 -0.96 5.73 -3.23
N GLU A 142 -2.07 5.03 -3.53
CA GLU A 142 -3.37 5.61 -3.82
C GLU A 142 -3.75 6.68 -2.79
N VAL A 143 -3.56 6.36 -1.51
CA VAL A 143 -3.89 7.25 -0.39
C VAL A 143 -2.99 8.47 -0.35
N THR A 144 -1.69 8.28 -0.64
CA THR A 144 -0.74 9.40 -0.73
C THR A 144 -1.20 10.40 -1.78
N MET A 145 -1.66 9.92 -2.95
CA MET A 145 -2.12 10.77 -4.04
C MET A 145 -3.40 11.53 -3.69
N SER A 146 -4.41 10.82 -3.17
CA SER A 146 -5.66 11.44 -2.73
C SER A 146 -5.41 12.52 -1.67
N ALA A 147 -4.53 12.24 -0.70
CA ALA A 147 -4.16 13.19 0.34
C ALA A 147 -3.38 14.40 -0.19
N ALA A 148 -2.43 14.19 -1.12
CA ALA A 148 -1.68 15.29 -1.73
C ALA A 148 -2.61 16.23 -2.52
N GLN A 149 -3.55 15.66 -3.29
CA GLN A 149 -4.54 16.43 -4.04
C GLN A 149 -5.52 17.18 -3.11
N ALA A 150 -6.00 16.50 -2.05
CA ALA A 150 -6.84 17.13 -1.03
C ALA A 150 -6.13 18.32 -0.35
N SER A 151 -4.85 18.16 0.00
CA SER A 151 -4.02 19.24 0.58
C SER A 151 -3.86 20.42 -0.39
N ARG A 152 -3.73 20.15 -1.69
CA ARG A 152 -3.63 21.20 -2.72
C ARG A 152 -4.91 22.01 -2.85
N LEU A 153 -6.08 21.36 -2.77
CA LEU A 153 -7.37 22.06 -2.78
C LEU A 153 -7.51 23.05 -1.62
N GLU A 154 -6.76 22.84 -0.53
CA GLU A 154 -6.70 23.75 0.61
C GLU A 154 -5.55 24.77 0.52
N ASN A 155 -4.41 24.38 -0.09
CA ASN A 155 -3.21 25.21 -0.21
C ASN A 155 -2.43 24.92 -1.51
N ASP A 156 -2.54 25.83 -2.47
CA ASP A 156 -1.86 25.77 -3.78
C ASP A 156 -0.32 25.78 -3.70
N ALA A 157 0.27 26.20 -2.57
CA ALA A 157 1.73 26.20 -2.38
C ALA A 157 2.32 24.81 -2.03
N THR A 158 1.48 23.79 -1.89
CA THR A 158 1.93 22.42 -1.59
C THR A 158 2.72 21.83 -2.76
N PRO A 159 3.95 21.32 -2.55
CA PRO A 159 4.72 20.67 -3.62
C PRO A 159 3.97 19.49 -4.26
N LEU A 160 4.25 19.27 -5.55
CA LEU A 160 3.64 18.19 -6.35
C LEU A 160 4.46 16.89 -6.35
N TYR A 161 5.52 16.83 -5.55
CA TYR A 161 6.37 15.68 -5.28
C TYR A 161 6.44 15.43 -3.78
N ASP A 162 7.11 14.36 -3.35
CA ASP A 162 7.17 13.95 -1.95
C ASP A 162 7.68 15.09 -1.03
N PRO A 163 6.89 15.56 -0.04
CA PRO A 163 7.30 16.63 0.87
C PRO A 163 8.50 16.22 1.75
N TYR A 164 8.79 14.93 1.85
CA TYR A 164 9.92 14.39 2.59
C TYR A 164 11.16 14.13 1.71
N LEU A 165 11.14 14.52 0.42
CA LEU A 165 12.23 14.26 -0.53
C LEU A 165 13.60 14.67 0.03
N VAL A 166 13.73 15.89 0.54
CA VAL A 166 15.00 16.38 1.12
C VAL A 166 15.35 15.61 2.38
N ALA A 167 14.41 15.45 3.31
CA ALA A 167 14.64 14.77 4.57
C ALA A 167 15.05 13.29 4.41
N ARG A 168 14.61 12.63 3.33
CA ARG A 168 15.01 11.26 2.98
C ARG A 168 16.36 11.20 2.30
N MET A 169 16.65 12.12 1.39
CA MET A 169 17.85 12.06 0.54
C MET A 169 19.07 12.71 1.17
N GLU A 170 18.91 13.81 1.93
CA GLU A 170 20.02 14.56 2.54
C GLU A 170 20.99 13.68 3.35
N PRO A 171 20.52 12.74 4.21
CA PRO A 171 21.42 11.93 5.02
C PRO A 171 22.26 10.92 4.21
N ILE A 172 21.82 10.54 3.02
CA ILE A 172 22.36 9.39 2.28
C ILE A 172 23.01 9.74 0.95
N LEU A 173 22.62 10.86 0.32
CA LEU A 173 22.94 11.14 -1.09
C LEU A 173 24.45 11.19 -1.36
N ARG A 174 25.22 11.80 -0.45
CA ARG A 174 26.68 11.87 -0.55
C ARG A 174 27.32 10.49 -0.49
N GLN A 175 26.87 9.65 0.44
CA GLN A 175 27.41 8.31 0.63
C GLN A 175 27.02 7.40 -0.54
N ALA A 176 25.78 7.47 -1.01
CA ALA A 176 25.31 6.69 -2.16
C ALA A 176 26.15 7.00 -3.39
N LYS A 177 26.40 8.28 -3.68
CA LYS A 177 27.28 8.69 -4.78
C LYS A 177 28.71 8.18 -4.60
N ALA A 178 29.28 8.29 -3.41
CA ALA A 178 30.66 7.86 -3.13
C ALA A 178 30.84 6.34 -3.25
N GLN A 179 29.83 5.55 -2.90
CA GLN A 179 29.81 4.09 -3.02
C GLN A 179 29.38 3.60 -4.42
N GLY A 180 28.83 4.48 -5.26
CA GLY A 180 28.29 4.11 -6.56
C GLY A 180 26.91 3.45 -6.50
N VAL A 181 26.20 3.55 -5.37
CA VAL A 181 24.84 3.02 -5.21
C VAL A 181 23.85 3.91 -5.95
N ARG A 182 23.08 3.33 -6.87
CA ARG A 182 22.07 4.04 -7.63
C ARG A 182 20.73 4.05 -6.91
N ILE A 183 20.04 5.20 -6.94
CA ILE A 183 18.76 5.38 -6.24
C ILE A 183 17.61 5.36 -7.25
N ILE A 184 16.59 4.53 -7.03
CA ILE A 184 15.35 4.51 -7.82
C ILE A 184 14.20 4.91 -6.93
N THR A 185 13.37 5.87 -7.35
CA THR A 185 12.33 6.41 -6.48
C THR A 185 11.09 6.86 -7.24
N ASN A 186 9.90 6.65 -6.67
CA ASN A 186 8.65 7.27 -7.15
C ASN A 186 8.25 8.53 -6.37
N GLN A 187 9.21 9.16 -5.67
CA GLN A 187 9.02 10.44 -4.96
C GLN A 187 8.69 11.62 -5.88
N GLY A 188 8.74 11.47 -7.20
CA GLY A 188 8.40 12.53 -8.14
C GLY A 188 6.90 12.83 -8.21
N TRP A 189 6.05 11.88 -7.83
CA TRP A 189 4.58 11.97 -7.85
C TRP A 189 4.04 12.64 -9.13
N LEU A 190 3.64 13.92 -9.07
CA LEU A 190 3.05 14.67 -10.19
C LEU A 190 3.99 15.71 -10.79
N ASP A 191 5.19 15.86 -10.24
CA ASP A 191 6.23 16.73 -10.78
C ASP A 191 7.60 16.07 -10.63
N PRO A 192 7.86 14.95 -11.34
CA PRO A 192 9.14 14.27 -11.28
C PRO A 192 10.31 15.15 -11.76
N VAL A 193 10.04 16.11 -12.65
CA VAL A 193 11.04 17.08 -13.12
C VAL A 193 11.39 18.09 -12.03
N GLY A 194 10.40 18.62 -11.31
CA GLY A 194 10.62 19.49 -10.14
C GLY A 194 11.37 18.78 -9.03
N ALA A 195 11.03 17.51 -8.75
CA ALA A 195 11.76 16.68 -7.80
C ALA A 195 13.23 16.47 -8.22
N ALA A 196 13.49 16.20 -9.50
CA ALA A 196 14.85 16.06 -10.01
C ALA A 196 15.66 17.36 -9.86
N ARG A 197 15.07 18.52 -10.15
CA ARG A 197 15.71 19.83 -9.92
C ARG A 197 16.05 20.04 -8.44
N ARG A 198 15.11 19.75 -7.54
CA ARG A 198 15.35 19.90 -6.10
C ARG A 198 16.48 18.99 -5.59
N LEU A 199 16.63 17.79 -6.15
CA LEU A 199 17.75 16.90 -5.81
C LEU A 199 19.09 17.41 -6.30
N VAL A 200 19.13 18.02 -7.49
CA VAL A 200 20.35 18.66 -8.00
C VAL A 200 20.75 19.87 -7.16
N GLU A 201 19.78 20.68 -6.71
CA GLU A 201 20.03 21.75 -5.75
C GLU A 201 20.60 21.23 -4.43
N LEU A 202 19.97 20.18 -3.86
CA LEU A 202 20.45 19.50 -2.66
C LEU A 202 21.87 18.93 -2.86
N ALA A 203 22.18 18.38 -4.02
CA ALA A 203 23.52 17.92 -4.35
C ALA A 203 24.55 19.06 -4.27
N GLY A 204 24.21 20.24 -4.80
CA GLY A 204 25.02 21.45 -4.70
C GLY A 204 25.19 21.95 -3.25
N GLU A 205 24.14 21.87 -2.44
CA GLU A 205 24.19 22.15 -0.98
C GLU A 205 25.14 21.18 -0.25
N LEU A 206 25.20 19.92 -0.70
CA LEU A 206 26.04 18.87 -0.13
C LEU A 206 27.45 18.80 -0.73
N GLY A 207 27.78 19.64 -1.71
CA GLY A 207 29.08 19.63 -2.38
C GLY A 207 29.31 18.44 -3.31
N ILE A 208 28.24 17.88 -3.88
CA ILE A 208 28.29 16.81 -4.89
C ILE A 208 28.18 17.48 -6.26
N GLU A 209 29.28 17.49 -7.02
CA GLU A 209 29.41 18.29 -8.25
C GLU A 209 28.95 17.55 -9.52
N ASP A 210 28.86 16.23 -9.47
CA ASP A 210 28.64 15.36 -10.64
C ASP A 210 27.42 14.43 -10.48
N LEU A 211 26.43 14.84 -9.69
CA LEU A 211 25.19 14.07 -9.53
C LEU A 211 24.33 14.16 -10.79
N ARG A 212 24.01 12.99 -11.37
CA ARG A 212 23.09 12.85 -12.51
C ARG A 212 21.74 12.36 -12.03
N VAL A 213 20.71 13.18 -12.23
CA VAL A 213 19.33 12.87 -11.83
C VAL A 213 18.44 12.80 -13.07
N ALA A 214 17.80 11.67 -13.30
CA ALA A 214 16.85 11.49 -14.38
C ALA A 214 15.41 11.49 -13.85
N ALA A 215 14.55 12.30 -14.44
CA ALA A 215 13.12 12.30 -14.21
C ALA A 215 12.41 11.41 -15.25
N VAL A 216 11.56 10.48 -14.82
CA VAL A 216 10.68 9.68 -15.67
C VAL A 216 9.25 10.20 -15.54
N ASP A 217 8.71 10.67 -16.66
CA ASP A 217 7.41 11.36 -16.78
C ASP A 217 6.58 10.79 -17.95
N GLY A 218 5.38 11.33 -18.16
CA GLY A 218 4.48 11.02 -19.27
C GLY A 218 3.21 10.25 -18.86
N GLY A 219 3.17 9.75 -17.62
CA GLY A 219 2.01 9.08 -17.02
C GLY A 219 0.92 10.02 -16.51
N ILE A 220 1.14 11.34 -16.49
CA ILE A 220 0.19 12.33 -15.99
C ILE A 220 -0.79 12.70 -17.10
N LEU A 221 -2.06 12.31 -16.92
CA LEU A 221 -3.12 12.43 -17.92
C LEU A 221 -4.24 13.38 -17.51
N THR A 222 -4.11 14.09 -16.39
CA THR A 222 -5.16 14.94 -15.79
C THR A 222 -5.88 15.82 -16.80
N ASP A 223 -5.14 16.52 -17.67
CA ASP A 223 -5.70 17.50 -18.60
C ASP A 223 -6.39 16.90 -19.83
N ARG A 224 -6.21 15.59 -20.07
CA ARG A 224 -6.68 14.93 -21.31
C ARG A 224 -7.51 13.68 -21.06
N ILE A 225 -7.57 13.15 -19.84
CA ILE A 225 -8.22 11.87 -19.51
C ILE A 225 -9.69 11.83 -19.95
N THR A 226 -10.38 12.96 -19.88
CA THR A 226 -11.79 13.11 -20.28
C THR A 226 -11.99 13.06 -21.80
N GLU A 227 -10.94 13.31 -22.57
CA GLU A 227 -10.97 13.32 -24.04
C GLU A 227 -10.63 11.94 -24.65
N LEU A 228 -10.10 11.01 -23.84
CA LEU A 228 -9.64 9.70 -24.31
C LEU A 228 -10.78 8.69 -24.58
N GLY A 229 -12.04 9.04 -24.29
CA GLY A 229 -13.19 8.16 -24.53
C GLY A 229 -13.20 6.90 -23.67
N VAL A 230 -12.59 6.93 -22.49
CA VAL A 230 -12.50 5.81 -21.56
C VAL A 230 -13.60 5.83 -20.50
N ASN A 231 -13.86 4.66 -19.91
CA ASN A 231 -14.88 4.46 -18.88
C ASN A 231 -14.24 4.10 -17.54
N PHE A 232 -14.89 4.48 -16.44
CA PHE A 232 -14.53 4.01 -15.11
C PHE A 232 -14.77 2.50 -14.98
N LEU A 233 -13.85 1.78 -14.36
CA LEU A 233 -13.98 0.34 -14.10
C LEU A 233 -15.05 0.04 -13.05
N GLU A 234 -15.24 0.96 -12.09
CA GLU A 234 -16.13 0.76 -10.95
C GLU A 234 -17.61 0.78 -11.32
N ASN A 235 -17.99 1.48 -12.39
CA ASN A 235 -19.40 1.65 -12.77
C ASN A 235 -19.68 1.65 -14.28
N GLY A 236 -18.64 1.53 -15.12
CA GLY A 236 -18.76 1.52 -16.58
C GLY A 236 -19.15 2.85 -17.23
N ARG A 237 -19.28 3.94 -16.46
CA ARG A 237 -19.67 5.26 -16.99
C ARG A 237 -18.46 5.97 -17.63
N PRO A 238 -18.70 6.80 -18.67
CA PRO A 238 -17.64 7.60 -19.29
C PRO A 238 -16.96 8.54 -18.28
N VAL A 239 -15.64 8.63 -18.34
CA VAL A 239 -14.86 9.58 -17.51
C VAL A 239 -15.25 11.02 -17.82
N ALA A 240 -15.58 11.31 -19.09
CA ALA A 240 -16.02 12.62 -19.56
C ALA A 240 -17.25 13.18 -18.80
N GLU A 241 -18.14 12.32 -18.30
CA GLU A 241 -19.32 12.76 -17.52
C GLU A 241 -18.95 13.43 -16.19
N ARG A 242 -17.70 13.26 -15.74
CA ARG A 242 -17.20 13.79 -14.47
C ARG A 242 -16.07 14.81 -14.65
N GLN A 243 -15.97 15.44 -15.83
CA GLN A 243 -14.90 16.40 -16.16
C GLN A 243 -14.67 17.46 -15.08
N ASP A 244 -15.73 18.12 -14.57
CA ASP A 244 -15.62 19.17 -13.56
C ASP A 244 -15.17 18.68 -12.16
N ALA A 245 -15.17 17.36 -11.97
CA ALA A 245 -14.75 16.72 -10.72
C ALA A 245 -13.33 16.13 -10.80
N VAL A 246 -12.75 15.94 -11.99
CA VAL A 246 -11.40 15.41 -12.15
C VAL A 246 -10.40 16.38 -11.53
N VAL A 247 -9.61 15.90 -10.57
CA VAL A 247 -8.50 16.66 -9.97
C VAL A 247 -7.15 16.09 -10.38
N SER A 248 -7.10 14.81 -10.74
CA SER A 248 -5.87 14.11 -11.07
C SER A 248 -6.16 12.90 -11.95
N ALA A 249 -5.23 12.57 -12.85
CA ALA A 249 -5.22 11.27 -13.51
C ALA A 249 -3.79 10.80 -13.80
N GLU A 250 -3.45 9.59 -13.35
CA GLU A 250 -2.09 9.07 -13.36
C GLU A 250 -2.06 7.59 -13.77
N ALA A 251 -1.28 7.29 -14.81
CA ALA A 251 -1.07 5.94 -15.30
C ALA A 251 -0.05 5.18 -14.43
N TYR A 252 -0.31 3.90 -14.18
CA TYR A 252 0.71 2.97 -13.69
C TYR A 252 1.65 2.63 -14.83
N MET A 253 2.75 3.37 -14.94
CA MET A 253 3.77 3.12 -15.95
C MET A 253 4.63 1.90 -15.59
N GLY A 254 5.28 1.34 -16.61
CA GLY A 254 6.23 0.22 -16.46
C GLY A 254 7.68 0.67 -16.28
N ALA A 255 8.59 -0.28 -16.37
CA ALA A 255 10.03 -0.12 -16.11
C ALA A 255 10.81 0.58 -17.23
N ALA A 256 10.20 0.80 -18.42
CA ALA A 256 10.91 1.29 -19.60
C ALA A 256 11.68 2.60 -19.36
N GLY A 257 11.05 3.60 -18.73
CA GLY A 257 11.71 4.87 -18.44
C GLY A 257 12.84 4.75 -17.40
N ILE A 258 12.76 3.78 -16.49
CA ILE A 258 13.83 3.51 -15.51
C ILE A 258 15.03 2.89 -16.23
N VAL A 259 14.81 1.91 -17.12
CA VAL A 259 15.87 1.30 -17.93
C VAL A 259 16.57 2.34 -18.80
N GLU A 260 15.82 3.20 -19.47
CA GLU A 260 16.37 4.29 -20.29
C GLU A 260 17.17 5.30 -19.45
N ALA A 261 16.65 5.71 -18.28
CA ALA A 261 17.36 6.59 -17.37
C ALA A 261 18.70 6.02 -16.89
N LEU A 262 18.72 4.73 -16.53
CA LEU A 262 19.94 4.04 -16.12
C LEU A 262 20.93 3.85 -17.28
N ALA A 263 20.44 3.60 -18.49
CA ALA A 263 21.28 3.53 -19.69
C ALA A 263 22.00 4.86 -19.99
N HIS A 264 21.38 5.99 -19.63
CA HIS A 264 22.01 7.31 -19.69
C HIS A 264 22.93 7.63 -18.49
N GLY A 265 23.15 6.67 -17.60
CA GLY A 265 24.10 6.79 -16.48
C GLY A 265 23.59 7.67 -15.35
N ALA A 266 22.29 7.69 -15.09
CA ALA A 266 21.71 8.37 -13.93
C ALA A 266 22.17 7.73 -12.61
N ASP A 267 22.57 8.56 -11.64
CA ASP A 267 22.83 8.15 -10.27
C ASP A 267 21.51 8.03 -9.49
N VAL A 268 20.55 8.91 -9.81
CA VAL A 268 19.21 8.92 -9.21
C VAL A 268 18.15 8.94 -10.31
N VAL A 269 17.22 7.99 -10.27
CA VAL A 269 16.04 7.94 -11.14
C VAL A 269 14.81 8.29 -10.32
N VAL A 270 14.19 9.43 -10.62
CA VAL A 270 12.96 9.90 -9.99
C VAL A 270 11.80 9.74 -10.95
N THR A 271 10.78 9.02 -10.54
CA THR A 271 9.65 8.68 -11.40
C THR A 271 8.37 9.35 -10.90
N THR A 272 7.42 9.58 -11.81
CA THR A 272 5.99 9.72 -11.47
C THR A 272 5.42 8.36 -11.02
N ARG A 273 4.11 8.11 -11.13
CA ARG A 273 3.54 6.79 -10.84
C ARG A 273 4.10 5.75 -11.83
N VAL A 274 4.82 4.79 -11.26
CA VAL A 274 5.13 3.49 -11.87
C VAL A 274 4.47 2.41 -11.02
N ALA A 275 4.30 1.19 -11.54
CA ALA A 275 3.98 0.08 -10.65
C ALA A 275 5.14 -0.11 -9.64
N ASP A 276 4.82 -0.40 -8.38
CA ASP A 276 5.78 -0.29 -7.28
C ASP A 276 6.94 -1.28 -7.44
N ALA A 277 6.63 -2.53 -7.77
CA ALA A 277 7.59 -3.53 -8.18
C ALA A 277 8.43 -3.17 -9.43
N CYS A 278 8.01 -2.23 -10.29
CA CYS A 278 8.84 -1.76 -11.40
C CYS A 278 10.06 -0.95 -10.95
N LEU A 279 10.06 -0.41 -9.71
CA LEU A 279 11.24 0.21 -9.10
C LEU A 279 12.41 -0.77 -8.97
N TYR A 280 12.12 -2.06 -8.83
CA TYR A 280 13.10 -3.14 -8.78
C TYR A 280 13.29 -3.82 -10.15
N LEU A 281 12.22 -3.99 -10.94
CA LEU A 281 12.31 -4.53 -12.31
C LEU A 281 13.23 -3.68 -13.20
N GLY A 282 13.16 -2.36 -13.11
CA GLY A 282 13.97 -1.45 -13.92
C GLY A 282 15.47 -1.71 -13.80
N PRO A 283 16.06 -1.65 -12.59
CA PRO A 283 17.44 -2.04 -12.34
C PRO A 283 17.80 -3.44 -12.84
N MET A 284 16.97 -4.45 -12.54
CA MET A 284 17.23 -5.82 -12.99
C MET A 284 17.27 -5.91 -14.53
N ALA A 285 16.29 -5.32 -15.21
CA ALA A 285 16.24 -5.33 -16.67
C ALA A 285 17.44 -4.58 -17.30
N HIS A 286 17.87 -3.46 -16.69
CA HIS A 286 19.06 -2.73 -17.12
C HIS A 286 20.33 -3.56 -16.95
N GLU A 287 20.56 -4.11 -15.75
CA GLU A 287 21.82 -4.77 -15.40
C GLU A 287 22.03 -6.09 -16.14
N PHE A 288 20.95 -6.84 -16.39
CA PHE A 288 21.00 -8.10 -17.12
C PHE A 288 20.67 -7.95 -18.62
N GLY A 289 20.40 -6.72 -19.10
CA GLY A 289 20.06 -6.46 -20.49
C GLY A 289 18.80 -7.18 -20.97
N TRP A 290 17.80 -7.35 -20.09
CA TRP A 290 16.56 -8.04 -20.44
C TRP A 290 15.73 -7.24 -21.44
N SER A 291 15.20 -7.92 -22.46
CA SER A 291 14.19 -7.32 -23.33
C SER A 291 12.90 -7.12 -22.56
N LEU A 292 12.29 -5.94 -22.68
CA LEU A 292 10.96 -5.65 -22.12
C LEU A 292 9.81 -6.37 -22.85
N GLU A 293 10.12 -7.08 -23.94
CA GLU A 293 9.17 -7.99 -24.61
C GLU A 293 9.30 -9.44 -24.13
N ASP A 294 10.34 -9.77 -23.35
CA ASP A 294 10.51 -11.09 -22.74
C ASP A 294 9.66 -11.18 -21.46
N HIS A 295 8.43 -11.66 -21.60
CA HIS A 295 7.49 -11.74 -20.49
C HIS A 295 7.94 -12.66 -19.36
N GLU A 296 8.79 -13.66 -19.61
CA GLU A 296 9.31 -14.53 -18.55
C GLU A 296 10.28 -13.76 -17.65
N ARG A 297 11.17 -12.96 -18.26
CA ARG A 297 12.08 -12.09 -17.51
C ARG A 297 11.34 -10.96 -16.80
N MET A 298 10.34 -10.35 -17.45
CA MET A 298 9.49 -9.34 -16.82
C MET A 298 8.74 -9.91 -15.62
N ALA A 299 8.13 -11.10 -15.75
CA ALA A 299 7.44 -11.76 -14.64
C ALA A 299 8.39 -12.11 -13.49
N ARG A 300 9.61 -12.59 -13.79
CA ARG A 300 10.66 -12.81 -12.79
C ARG A 300 10.95 -11.52 -12.01
N GLY A 301 11.24 -10.42 -12.70
CA GLY A 301 11.52 -9.15 -12.03
C GLY A 301 10.31 -8.57 -11.31
N MET A 302 9.09 -8.79 -11.82
CA MET A 302 7.86 -8.37 -11.15
C MET A 302 7.61 -9.13 -9.84
N ILE A 303 7.83 -10.45 -9.82
CA ILE A 303 7.71 -11.26 -8.60
C ILE A 303 8.69 -10.78 -7.53
N ILE A 304 9.96 -10.60 -7.92
CA ILE A 304 11.00 -10.12 -7.00
C ILE A 304 10.65 -8.72 -6.51
N GLY A 305 10.27 -7.81 -7.41
CA GLY A 305 9.87 -6.45 -7.05
C GLY A 305 8.68 -6.42 -6.10
N HIS A 306 7.65 -7.26 -6.34
CA HIS A 306 6.45 -7.31 -5.50
C HIS A 306 6.74 -7.83 -4.08
N ILE A 307 7.76 -8.67 -3.94
CA ILE A 307 8.19 -9.12 -2.61
C ILE A 307 9.08 -8.07 -1.91
N MET A 308 9.81 -7.26 -2.68
CA MET A 308 10.70 -6.22 -2.17
C MET A 308 10.00 -4.90 -1.84
N GLU A 309 8.85 -4.65 -2.46
CA GLU A 309 7.96 -3.53 -2.13
C GLU A 309 7.37 -3.70 -0.71
N CYS A 310 6.75 -2.66 -0.16
CA CYS A 310 6.24 -2.63 1.22
C CYS A 310 7.31 -2.82 2.33
N GLY A 311 8.60 -2.77 1.99
CA GLY A 311 9.72 -2.62 2.93
C GLY A 311 9.78 -3.72 4.00
N ALA A 312 9.68 -3.32 5.27
CA ALA A 312 9.83 -4.20 6.42
C ALA A 312 8.83 -5.38 6.50
N GLN A 313 7.77 -5.41 5.67
CA GLN A 313 6.73 -6.43 5.74
C GLN A 313 7.27 -7.85 5.58
N VAL A 314 8.12 -8.07 4.56
CA VAL A 314 8.77 -9.38 4.35
C VAL A 314 9.79 -9.74 5.45
N CYS A 315 10.23 -8.76 6.23
CA CYS A 315 11.13 -8.90 7.38
C CYS A 315 10.39 -9.00 8.72
N GLY A 316 9.07 -9.23 8.71
CA GLY A 316 8.26 -9.42 9.92
C GLY A 316 7.52 -8.17 10.40
N GLY A 317 7.65 -7.05 9.69
CA GLY A 317 6.75 -5.91 9.82
C GLY A 317 5.32 -6.35 9.46
N TYR A 318 4.32 -5.93 10.24
CA TYR A 318 2.92 -6.32 10.02
C TYR A 318 2.62 -7.85 10.07
N PHE A 319 3.60 -8.68 10.44
CA PHE A 319 3.48 -10.14 10.59
C PHE A 319 3.21 -10.57 12.04
N ALA A 320 3.70 -9.80 13.01
CA ALA A 320 3.69 -10.18 14.41
C ALA A 320 2.27 -10.36 14.99
N ASP A 321 2.05 -11.48 15.66
CA ASP A 321 0.84 -11.82 16.40
C ASP A 321 1.26 -12.49 17.73
N PRO A 322 1.28 -11.74 18.85
CA PRO A 322 1.88 -12.21 20.10
C PRO A 322 1.37 -13.59 20.55
N GLY A 323 2.29 -14.53 20.76
CA GLY A 323 1.98 -15.91 21.14
C GLY A 323 1.67 -16.87 19.98
N TYR A 324 1.50 -16.36 18.75
CA TYR A 324 1.28 -17.17 17.55
C TYR A 324 2.38 -17.00 16.49
N LYS A 325 2.79 -15.75 16.26
CA LYS A 325 3.83 -15.30 15.32
C LYS A 325 4.73 -14.28 16.04
N ASP A 326 5.67 -14.78 16.84
CA ASP A 326 6.57 -13.91 17.60
C ASP A 326 7.69 -13.37 16.71
N VAL A 327 7.82 -12.04 16.64
CA VAL A 327 8.85 -11.35 15.87
C VAL A 327 9.87 -10.70 16.81
N PRO A 328 11.16 -11.09 16.75
CA PRO A 328 12.15 -10.56 17.68
C PRO A 328 12.51 -9.11 17.35
N ARG A 329 12.70 -8.29 18.39
CA ARG A 329 13.18 -6.89 18.26
C ARG A 329 12.44 -6.07 17.20
N LEU A 330 11.12 -6.17 17.15
CA LEU A 330 10.28 -5.51 16.13
C LEU A 330 10.48 -3.99 16.03
N ALA A 331 10.83 -3.31 17.13
CA ALA A 331 11.17 -1.87 17.12
C ALA A 331 12.39 -1.53 16.23
N GLU A 332 13.25 -2.51 15.98
CA GLU A 332 14.48 -2.43 15.20
C GLU A 332 14.36 -3.26 13.90
N VAL A 333 13.15 -3.55 13.44
CA VAL A 333 12.90 -4.31 12.21
C VAL A 333 13.67 -3.72 11.03
N GLY A 334 14.45 -4.57 10.36
CA GLY A 334 15.19 -4.19 9.16
C GLY A 334 14.33 -4.28 7.90
N ASN A 335 14.79 -3.63 6.84
CA ASN A 335 14.23 -3.76 5.50
C ASN A 335 14.96 -4.84 4.68
N PRO A 336 14.31 -5.40 3.64
CA PRO A 336 14.88 -6.49 2.87
C PRO A 336 15.96 -6.05 1.90
N ILE A 337 16.82 -7.01 1.57
CA ILE A 337 17.80 -6.97 0.50
C ILE A 337 17.52 -8.17 -0.42
N ALA A 338 17.42 -7.93 -1.73
CA ALA A 338 17.42 -8.97 -2.74
C ALA A 338 18.79 -9.06 -3.40
N GLU A 339 19.44 -10.22 -3.31
CA GLU A 339 20.57 -10.57 -4.15
C GLU A 339 20.06 -11.38 -5.35
N VAL A 340 20.23 -10.83 -6.54
CA VAL A 340 19.66 -11.34 -7.78
C VAL A 340 20.78 -11.69 -8.76
N SER A 341 20.73 -12.91 -9.28
CA SER A 341 21.53 -13.37 -10.43
C SER A 341 20.60 -13.94 -11.50
N GLU A 342 21.16 -14.32 -12.66
CA GLU A 342 20.37 -14.94 -13.73
C GLU A 342 19.65 -16.23 -13.30
N GLY A 343 20.29 -17.02 -12.44
CA GLY A 343 19.80 -18.34 -12.02
C GLY A 343 19.17 -18.39 -10.63
N ARG A 344 19.46 -17.42 -9.75
CA ARG A 344 19.10 -17.50 -8.33
C ARG A 344 18.71 -16.15 -7.74
N VAL A 345 17.79 -16.15 -6.78
CA VAL A 345 17.36 -14.98 -6.01
C VAL A 345 17.33 -15.31 -4.53
N ILE A 346 18.09 -14.56 -3.73
CA ILE A 346 18.06 -14.66 -2.27
C ILE A 346 17.54 -13.37 -1.67
N LEU A 347 16.54 -13.51 -0.81
CA LEU A 347 16.09 -12.44 0.08
C LEU A 347 16.81 -12.57 1.41
N SER A 348 17.29 -11.45 1.93
CA SER A 348 17.90 -11.35 3.24
C SER A 348 17.51 -10.03 3.93
N LYS A 349 17.92 -9.87 5.19
CA LYS A 349 17.91 -8.59 5.89
C LYS A 349 19.28 -8.31 6.49
N LEU A 350 19.52 -7.08 6.91
CA LEU A 350 20.80 -6.70 7.54
C LEU A 350 21.11 -7.56 8.77
N PRO A 351 22.32 -8.15 8.88
CA PRO A 351 22.76 -8.83 10.08
C PRO A 351 22.67 -7.93 11.31
N GLY A 352 22.10 -8.46 12.39
CA GLY A 352 21.91 -7.73 13.66
C GLY A 352 20.72 -6.78 13.70
N SER A 353 19.99 -6.58 12.59
CA SER A 353 18.66 -5.93 12.63
C SER A 353 17.60 -6.84 13.27
N GLY A 354 16.55 -6.23 13.81
CA GLY A 354 15.38 -6.94 14.30
C GLY A 354 14.52 -7.51 13.16
N GLY A 355 13.40 -8.12 13.51
CA GLY A 355 12.56 -8.83 12.55
C GLY A 355 13.02 -10.26 12.30
N LEU A 356 12.37 -10.91 11.34
CA LEU A 356 12.72 -12.23 10.83
C LEU A 356 12.36 -12.32 9.34
N LEU A 357 13.11 -13.10 8.57
CA LEU A 357 12.80 -13.34 7.17
C LEU A 357 12.69 -14.85 6.92
N THR A 358 11.47 -15.30 6.62
CA THR A 358 11.13 -16.72 6.51
C THR A 358 10.17 -16.96 5.36
N PRO A 359 9.99 -18.20 4.88
CA PRO A 359 8.96 -18.51 3.90
C PRO A 359 7.58 -17.98 4.30
N ALA A 360 7.22 -17.97 5.59
CA ALA A 360 5.93 -17.46 6.04
C ALA A 360 5.75 -15.95 5.75
N THR A 361 6.77 -15.12 6.02
CA THR A 361 6.71 -13.68 5.74
C THR A 361 6.70 -13.42 4.22
N CYS A 362 7.46 -14.20 3.44
CA CYS A 362 7.45 -14.11 1.98
C CYS A 362 6.10 -14.52 1.37
N LYS A 363 5.44 -15.56 1.89
CA LYS A 363 4.11 -16.00 1.44
C LYS A 363 3.04 -14.94 1.71
N GLU A 364 3.08 -14.28 2.87
CA GLU A 364 2.16 -13.19 3.19
C GLU A 364 2.38 -11.99 2.29
N GLN A 365 3.63 -11.62 2.01
CA GLN A 365 3.96 -10.54 1.08
C GLN A 365 3.54 -10.87 -0.35
N LEU A 366 3.79 -12.09 -0.84
CA LEU A 366 3.46 -12.50 -2.21
C LEU A 366 1.95 -12.38 -2.54
N LEU A 367 1.07 -12.55 -1.55
CA LEU A 367 -0.38 -12.44 -1.74
C LEU A 367 -0.94 -11.11 -1.23
N TYR A 368 -0.08 -10.19 -0.79
CA TYR A 368 -0.51 -8.89 -0.30
C TYR A 368 -1.05 -8.06 -1.47
N GLU A 369 -2.28 -7.56 -1.31
CA GLU A 369 -2.97 -6.76 -2.34
C GLU A 369 -3.16 -7.45 -3.72
N VAL A 370 -3.08 -8.78 -3.76
CA VAL A 370 -3.26 -9.57 -4.97
C VAL A 370 -4.72 -9.99 -5.17
N GLY A 371 -5.28 -9.62 -6.33
CA GLY A 371 -6.62 -10.04 -6.77
C GLY A 371 -6.64 -11.51 -7.21
N ASN A 372 -6.43 -11.77 -8.51
CA ASN A 372 -6.27 -13.12 -9.04
C ASN A 372 -4.76 -13.48 -9.08
N PRO A 373 -4.26 -14.41 -8.23
CA PRO A 373 -2.84 -14.75 -8.19
C PRO A 373 -2.30 -15.37 -9.49
N ALA A 374 -3.15 -16.04 -10.29
CA ALA A 374 -2.74 -16.61 -11.57
C ALA A 374 -2.70 -15.55 -12.70
N GLU A 375 -3.32 -14.39 -12.48
CA GLU A 375 -3.47 -13.32 -13.44
C GLU A 375 -3.15 -11.95 -12.83
N TYR A 376 -1.97 -11.83 -12.23
CA TYR A 376 -1.52 -10.57 -11.67
C TYR A 376 -1.15 -9.60 -12.79
N LEU A 377 -2.03 -8.63 -13.04
CA LEU A 377 -1.90 -7.67 -14.13
C LEU A 377 -0.89 -6.57 -13.76
N CYS A 378 0.23 -6.53 -14.48
CA CYS A 378 1.27 -5.51 -14.33
C CYS A 378 1.46 -4.75 -15.67
N PRO A 379 2.09 -3.55 -15.66
CA PRO A 379 2.27 -2.75 -16.89
C PRO A 379 3.22 -3.37 -17.93
N ASP A 380 4.14 -4.25 -17.50
CA ASP A 380 5.17 -4.86 -18.36
C ASP A 380 4.95 -6.36 -18.63
N CYS A 381 4.05 -7.03 -17.90
CA CYS A 381 3.65 -8.41 -18.13
C CYS A 381 2.37 -8.75 -17.36
N VAL A 382 1.77 -9.90 -17.64
CA VAL A 382 0.85 -10.55 -16.70
C VAL A 382 1.60 -11.68 -16.01
N THR A 383 1.56 -11.70 -14.68
CA THR A 383 2.37 -12.59 -13.85
C THR A 383 1.50 -13.67 -13.20
N ASP A 384 1.96 -14.91 -13.22
CA ASP A 384 1.36 -16.03 -12.49
C ASP A 384 2.15 -16.28 -11.19
N LEU A 385 1.60 -15.80 -10.08
CA LEU A 385 2.17 -15.94 -8.73
C LEU A 385 1.94 -17.34 -8.14
N THR A 386 1.09 -18.18 -8.77
CA THR A 386 0.85 -19.57 -8.32
C THR A 386 2.01 -20.52 -8.64
N ARG A 387 3.04 -20.00 -9.32
CA ARG A 387 4.25 -20.68 -9.74
C ARG A 387 5.48 -20.32 -8.90
N VAL A 388 5.26 -19.67 -7.76
CA VAL A 388 6.32 -19.24 -6.84
C VAL A 388 6.35 -20.16 -5.63
N ARG A 389 7.55 -20.51 -5.17
CA ARG A 389 7.82 -21.23 -3.92
C ARG A 389 8.95 -20.54 -3.16
N PHE A 390 9.02 -20.79 -1.86
CA PHE A 390 10.04 -20.21 -0.98
C PHE A 390 10.72 -21.31 -0.18
N GLU A 391 12.05 -21.27 -0.12
CA GLU A 391 12.83 -22.18 0.71
C GLU A 391 13.69 -21.38 1.71
N GLN A 392 13.67 -21.77 2.98
CA GLN A 392 14.58 -21.21 3.98
C GLN A 392 15.98 -21.76 3.72
N VAL A 393 16.93 -20.89 3.40
CA VAL A 393 18.31 -21.30 3.03
C VAL A 393 19.38 -20.88 4.03
N GLY A 394 19.03 -20.01 4.96
CA GLY A 394 19.89 -19.54 6.04
C GLY A 394 19.06 -18.87 7.13
N GLN A 395 19.71 -18.37 8.18
CA GLN A 395 19.01 -17.54 9.17
C GLN A 395 18.66 -16.21 8.52
N ASP A 396 17.36 -15.89 8.48
CA ASP A 396 16.85 -14.70 7.80
C ASP A 396 17.19 -14.64 6.30
N GLU A 397 17.40 -15.78 5.67
CA GLU A 397 17.66 -15.92 4.23
C GLU A 397 16.67 -16.89 3.59
N VAL A 398 16.00 -16.42 2.53
CA VAL A 398 15.00 -17.19 1.79
C VAL A 398 15.30 -17.14 0.29
N GLU A 399 15.34 -18.31 -0.33
CA GLU A 399 15.43 -18.43 -1.78
C GLU A 399 14.03 -18.37 -2.41
N ILE A 400 13.90 -17.56 -3.46
CA ILE A 400 12.68 -17.51 -4.28
C ILE A 400 12.85 -18.47 -5.46
N LEU A 401 11.99 -19.47 -5.53
CA LEU A 401 11.93 -20.41 -6.64
C LEU A 401 10.75 -20.02 -7.54
N ILE A 402 11.04 -19.66 -8.79
CA ILE A 402 10.06 -19.23 -9.78
C ILE A 402 10.05 -20.27 -10.91
N GLU A 403 8.91 -20.93 -11.11
CA GLU A 403 8.77 -21.92 -12.17
C GLU A 403 8.65 -21.26 -13.55
N PRO A 404 9.11 -21.91 -14.64
CA PRO A 404 8.86 -21.43 -16.00
C PRO A 404 7.37 -21.28 -16.31
N GLY A 405 7.05 -20.35 -17.20
CA GLY A 405 5.67 -20.05 -17.59
C GLY A 405 4.95 -19.14 -16.60
N SER A 406 5.71 -18.44 -15.75
CA SER A 406 5.18 -17.39 -14.86
C SER A 406 4.82 -16.11 -15.60
N GLY A 407 5.26 -15.94 -16.85
CA GLY A 407 5.03 -14.74 -17.65
C GLY A 407 4.01 -14.92 -18.76
N ARG A 408 3.21 -13.89 -18.96
CA ARG A 408 2.36 -13.71 -20.14
C ARG A 408 2.54 -12.30 -20.71
N PRO A 409 2.25 -12.09 -22.01
CA PRO A 409 2.40 -10.79 -22.64
C PRO A 409 1.73 -9.66 -21.85
N LYS A 410 2.36 -8.49 -21.84
CA LYS A 410 1.81 -7.29 -21.21
C LYS A 410 0.41 -6.97 -21.71
N PRO A 411 -0.49 -6.46 -20.85
CA PRO A 411 -1.81 -6.03 -21.28
C PRO A 411 -1.72 -4.95 -22.38
N PRO A 412 -2.73 -4.81 -23.26
CA PRO A 412 -2.76 -3.74 -24.25
C PRO A 412 -3.06 -2.35 -23.65
N THR A 413 -3.43 -2.28 -22.37
CA THR A 413 -3.83 -1.06 -21.66
C THR A 413 -3.08 -0.89 -20.35
N LEU A 414 -2.85 0.35 -19.91
CA LEU A 414 -2.42 0.68 -18.55
C LEU A 414 -3.63 1.02 -17.68
N LYS A 415 -3.54 0.67 -16.40
CA LYS A 415 -4.43 1.20 -15.37
C LYS A 415 -4.08 2.67 -15.12
N VAL A 416 -5.10 3.52 -15.13
CA VAL A 416 -5.01 4.93 -14.76
C VAL A 416 -5.90 5.17 -13.56
N LEU A 417 -5.34 5.73 -12.49
CA LEU A 417 -6.13 6.24 -11.38
C LEU A 417 -6.63 7.63 -11.72
N VAL A 418 -7.89 7.90 -11.42
CA VAL A 418 -8.53 9.20 -11.64
C VAL A 418 -9.08 9.68 -10.30
N GLY A 419 -8.47 10.73 -9.77
CA GLY A 419 -8.94 11.43 -8.58
C GLY A 419 -10.13 12.31 -8.92
N LEU A 420 -11.25 12.10 -8.20
CA LEU A 420 -12.45 12.91 -8.30
C LEU A 420 -12.74 13.62 -7.00
N ARG A 421 -13.06 14.91 -7.08
CA ARG A 421 -13.61 15.68 -5.97
C ARG A 421 -15.01 15.16 -5.59
N GLU A 422 -15.20 14.77 -4.33
CA GLU A 422 -16.41 14.14 -3.78
C GLU A 422 -16.88 14.78 -2.47
N GLY A 423 -16.89 16.11 -2.42
CA GLY A 423 -17.40 16.86 -1.27
C GLY A 423 -16.46 16.80 -0.08
N PHE A 424 -17.03 16.58 1.11
CA PHE A 424 -16.36 16.72 2.40
C PHE A 424 -16.72 15.58 3.35
N MET A 425 -15.76 15.20 4.18
CA MET A 425 -15.94 14.30 5.30
C MET A 425 -15.56 14.96 6.61
N THR A 426 -16.23 14.56 7.68
CA THR A 426 -15.87 14.93 9.03
C THR A 426 -16.27 13.82 10.00
N GLU A 427 -15.63 13.80 11.16
CA GLU A 427 -15.94 12.85 12.22
C GLU A 427 -15.88 13.48 13.61
N GLU A 428 -16.82 13.05 14.44
CA GLU A 428 -16.92 13.43 15.84
C GLU A 428 -16.96 12.22 16.75
N MET A 429 -16.50 12.38 17.98
CA MET A 429 -16.44 11.30 18.95
C MET A 429 -16.96 11.75 20.31
N VAL A 430 -17.82 10.92 20.89
CA VAL A 430 -18.43 11.08 22.20
C VAL A 430 -18.02 9.90 23.06
N ILE A 431 -17.45 10.17 24.23
CA ILE A 431 -16.78 9.20 25.09
C ILE A 431 -17.69 8.88 26.28
N PHE A 432 -17.91 7.59 26.54
CA PHE A 432 -18.66 7.10 27.70
C PHE A 432 -17.86 6.07 28.47
N ALA A 433 -17.90 6.16 29.80
CA ALA A 433 -17.26 5.21 30.71
C ALA A 433 -18.20 4.87 31.87
N GLY A 434 -17.93 3.75 32.54
CA GLY A 434 -18.68 3.25 33.69
C GLY A 434 -19.96 2.48 33.34
N PRO A 435 -20.72 2.01 34.34
CA PRO A 435 -21.93 1.21 34.11
C PRO A 435 -22.94 1.90 33.17
N GLY A 436 -23.48 1.16 32.21
CA GLY A 436 -24.43 1.67 31.20
C GLY A 436 -23.79 2.54 30.11
N ALA A 437 -22.48 2.44 29.88
CA ALA A 437 -21.77 3.24 28.87
C ALA A 437 -22.36 3.05 27.46
N LEU A 438 -22.67 1.80 27.07
CA LEU A 438 -23.28 1.51 25.77
C LEU A 438 -24.72 2.01 25.68
N ALA A 439 -25.48 1.88 26.77
CA ALA A 439 -26.83 2.42 26.82
C ALA A 439 -26.83 3.95 26.62
N ARG A 440 -25.89 4.67 27.24
CA ARG A 440 -25.73 6.12 27.04
C ARG A 440 -25.24 6.49 25.63
N ALA A 441 -24.35 5.69 25.04
CA ALA A 441 -23.91 5.88 23.66
C ALA A 441 -25.09 5.74 22.68
N ARG A 442 -25.89 4.68 22.80
CA ARG A 442 -27.10 4.47 21.99
C ARG A 442 -28.14 5.59 22.18
N ALA A 443 -28.37 6.01 23.42
CA ALA A 443 -29.27 7.13 23.69
C ALA A 443 -28.77 8.45 23.07
N THR A 444 -27.45 8.66 23.05
CA THR A 444 -26.83 9.82 22.39
C THR A 444 -26.96 9.76 20.88
N GLU A 445 -26.80 8.58 20.26
CA GLU A 445 -27.07 8.39 18.83
C GLU A 445 -28.51 8.79 18.48
N GLU A 446 -29.51 8.30 19.23
CA GLU A 446 -30.92 8.63 18.99
C GLU A 446 -31.21 10.12 19.21
N LEU A 447 -30.60 10.73 20.23
CA LEU A 447 -30.67 12.18 20.45
C LEU A 447 -30.10 12.95 19.26
N LEU A 448 -28.93 12.56 18.74
CA LEU A 448 -28.30 13.22 17.59
C LEU A 448 -29.13 13.06 16.32
N LYS A 449 -29.70 11.88 16.05
CA LYS A 449 -30.62 11.65 14.92
C LYS A 449 -31.83 12.60 14.97
N GLU A 450 -32.42 12.81 16.14
CA GLU A 450 -33.50 13.79 16.32
C GLU A 450 -33.04 15.22 16.03
N ARG A 451 -31.87 15.62 16.53
CA ARG A 451 -31.33 16.96 16.28
C ARG A 451 -30.99 17.18 14.80
N PHE A 452 -30.36 16.20 14.15
CA PHE A 452 -30.05 16.24 12.71
C PHE A 452 -31.30 16.47 11.86
N ARG A 453 -32.43 15.84 12.22
CA ARG A 453 -33.73 16.10 11.57
C ARG A 453 -34.21 17.53 11.76
N ARG A 454 -34.08 18.10 12.97
CA ARG A 454 -34.54 19.47 13.29
C ARG A 454 -33.73 20.56 12.60
N ILE A 455 -32.42 20.34 12.41
CA ILE A 455 -31.54 21.30 11.73
C ILE A 455 -31.44 21.05 10.22
N GLU A 456 -32.21 20.08 9.72
CA GLU A 456 -32.21 19.66 8.32
C GLU A 456 -30.78 19.38 7.81
N LEU A 457 -30.05 18.53 8.52
CA LEU A 457 -28.70 18.10 8.11
C LEU A 457 -28.78 17.35 6.76
N ARG A 458 -28.08 17.87 5.75
CA ARG A 458 -28.00 17.27 4.41
C ARG A 458 -26.71 16.46 4.29
N ALA A 459 -26.79 15.22 4.73
CA ALA A 459 -25.74 14.22 4.60
C ALA A 459 -25.97 13.35 3.35
N GLU A 460 -24.89 12.99 2.66
CA GLU A 460 -24.90 11.89 1.69
C GLU A 460 -24.84 10.55 2.42
N GLU A 461 -24.05 10.49 3.49
CA GLU A 461 -23.87 9.32 4.33
C GLU A 461 -23.63 9.75 5.78
N ILE A 462 -24.24 9.04 6.74
CA ILE A 462 -23.97 9.17 8.17
C ILE A 462 -23.70 7.78 8.72
N ARG A 463 -22.61 7.65 9.48
CA ARG A 463 -22.24 6.41 10.15
C ARG A 463 -22.12 6.63 11.65
N PHE A 464 -22.65 5.69 12.41
CA PHE A 464 -22.44 5.60 13.85
C PHE A 464 -21.66 4.32 14.16
N ASP A 465 -20.47 4.46 14.73
CA ASP A 465 -19.65 3.34 15.16
C ASP A 465 -19.48 3.37 16.68
N TYR A 466 -19.44 2.20 17.29
CA TYR A 466 -19.14 2.02 18.70
C TYR A 466 -17.74 1.43 18.80
N LEU A 467 -16.74 2.28 19.04
CA LEU A 467 -15.35 1.84 19.19
C LEU A 467 -15.22 0.98 20.45
N GLY A 468 -14.58 -0.18 20.28
CA GLY A 468 -14.55 -1.26 21.27
C GLY A 468 -15.64 -2.32 21.08
N ILE A 469 -16.56 -2.13 20.12
CA ILE A 469 -17.66 -3.05 19.85
C ILE A 469 -17.70 -3.43 18.37
N ASN A 470 -17.96 -2.47 17.49
CA ASN A 470 -18.23 -2.75 16.08
C ASN A 470 -17.55 -1.80 15.07
N ALA A 471 -16.65 -0.93 15.51
CA ALA A 471 -16.02 0.05 14.62
C ALA A 471 -15.16 -0.59 13.48
N VAL A 472 -14.66 -1.82 13.68
CA VAL A 472 -13.83 -2.52 12.69
C VAL A 472 -14.63 -3.54 11.90
N HIS A 473 -15.16 -4.58 12.56
CA HIS A 473 -15.91 -5.66 11.89
C HIS A 473 -17.40 -5.34 11.64
N ARG A 474 -17.87 -4.16 12.05
CA ARG A 474 -19.24 -3.64 11.82
C ARG A 474 -20.30 -4.67 12.22
N GLU A 475 -21.30 -4.91 11.40
CA GLU A 475 -22.37 -5.89 11.62
C GLU A 475 -21.86 -7.34 11.72
N ALA A 476 -20.63 -7.63 11.28
CA ALA A 476 -20.00 -8.93 11.44
C ALA A 476 -19.26 -9.10 12.78
N SER A 477 -19.25 -8.07 13.64
CA SER A 477 -18.65 -8.18 14.97
C SER A 477 -19.39 -9.25 15.79
N PRO A 478 -18.67 -10.17 16.45
CA PRO A 478 -19.30 -11.17 17.31
C PRO A 478 -20.20 -10.54 18.38
N PRO A 479 -21.28 -11.23 18.80
CA PRO A 479 -22.12 -10.73 19.87
C PRO A 479 -21.32 -10.60 21.17
N MET A 480 -21.49 -9.48 21.86
CA MET A 480 -20.87 -9.28 23.18
C MET A 480 -21.59 -10.11 24.24
N GLU A 481 -20.83 -10.77 25.10
CA GLU A 481 -21.39 -11.45 26.27
C GLU A 481 -21.71 -10.48 27.42
N HIS A 482 -20.97 -9.37 27.51
CA HIS A 482 -21.07 -8.38 28.59
C HIS A 482 -21.00 -6.96 28.04
N GLU A 483 -21.63 -6.00 28.74
CA GLU A 483 -21.53 -4.57 28.36
C GLU A 483 -20.10 -4.05 28.63
N PRO A 484 -19.47 -3.33 27.68
CA PRO A 484 -18.13 -2.79 27.89
C PRO A 484 -18.14 -1.66 28.92
N TYR A 485 -17.06 -1.56 29.70
CA TYR A 485 -16.90 -0.50 30.69
C TYR A 485 -16.70 0.89 30.06
N GLU A 486 -16.13 0.92 28.85
CA GLU A 486 -15.88 2.13 28.08
C GLU A 486 -16.30 1.90 26.63
N VAL A 487 -16.91 2.92 26.03
CA VAL A 487 -17.25 2.92 24.61
C VAL A 487 -17.16 4.34 24.09
N ILE A 488 -16.65 4.48 22.87
CA ILE A 488 -16.67 5.76 22.16
C ILE A 488 -17.68 5.64 21.02
N LEU A 489 -18.70 6.49 21.05
CA LEU A 489 -19.58 6.70 19.91
C LEU A 489 -18.86 7.62 18.92
N ARG A 490 -18.51 7.08 17.76
CA ARG A 490 -18.02 7.87 16.62
C ARG A 490 -19.17 8.15 15.68
N ILE A 491 -19.24 9.38 15.18
CA ILE A 491 -20.17 9.82 14.16
C ILE A 491 -19.36 10.29 12.96
N GLY A 492 -19.38 9.51 11.88
CA GLY A 492 -18.83 9.89 10.58
C GLY A 492 -19.90 10.52 9.70
N LEU A 493 -19.55 11.57 8.95
CA LEU A 493 -20.44 12.27 8.04
C LEU A 493 -19.75 12.54 6.71
N LYS A 494 -20.41 12.20 5.59
CA LYS A 494 -20.05 12.62 4.23
C LYS A 494 -21.14 13.54 3.68
N THR A 495 -20.73 14.63 3.03
CA THR A 495 -21.66 15.62 2.47
C THR A 495 -21.02 16.38 1.29
N SER A 496 -21.84 17.01 0.47
CA SER A 496 -21.39 17.80 -0.68
C SER A 496 -20.83 19.18 -0.32
N SER A 497 -21.06 19.68 0.91
CA SER A 497 -20.61 21.02 1.31
C SER A 497 -19.99 21.09 2.71
N ARG A 498 -18.96 21.93 2.85
CA ARG A 498 -18.30 22.19 4.14
C ARG A 498 -19.27 22.72 5.20
N ALA A 499 -20.26 23.52 4.80
CA ALA A 499 -21.25 24.08 5.72
C ALA A 499 -22.13 23.00 6.38
N GLU A 500 -22.50 21.95 5.63
CA GLU A 500 -23.22 20.80 6.18
C GLU A 500 -22.32 19.95 7.07
N ALA A 501 -21.04 19.80 6.73
CA ALA A 501 -20.08 19.09 7.58
C ALA A 501 -19.90 19.80 8.93
N ASP A 502 -19.82 21.14 8.93
CA ASP A 502 -19.71 21.95 10.14
C ASP A 502 -20.94 21.82 11.07
N LYS A 503 -22.11 21.44 10.55
CA LYS A 503 -23.31 21.20 11.39
C LYS A 503 -23.10 20.03 12.36
N LEU A 504 -22.38 18.97 11.96
CA LEU A 504 -22.12 17.83 12.86
C LEU A 504 -21.43 18.29 14.15
N ARG A 505 -20.35 19.07 13.99
CA ARG A 505 -19.60 19.64 15.11
C ARG A 505 -20.50 20.50 16.00
N ARG A 506 -21.35 21.34 15.40
CA ARG A 506 -22.29 22.21 16.14
C ARG A 506 -23.33 21.44 16.95
N GLU A 507 -23.62 20.20 16.60
CA GLU A 507 -24.53 19.34 17.36
C GLU A 507 -23.85 18.49 18.42
N VAL A 508 -22.60 18.08 18.18
CA VAL A 508 -21.82 17.29 19.14
C VAL A 508 -21.23 18.18 20.25
N ASP A 509 -20.74 19.37 19.90
CA ASP A 509 -20.09 20.27 20.87
C ASP A 509 -21.00 20.64 22.06
N PRO A 510 -22.28 20.99 21.87
CA PRO A 510 -23.17 21.33 22.97
C PRO A 510 -23.54 20.15 23.87
N LEU A 511 -23.22 18.89 23.51
CA LEU A 511 -23.48 17.73 24.39
C LEU A 511 -22.74 17.82 25.73
N ALA A 512 -21.71 18.67 25.84
CA ALA A 512 -21.01 18.93 27.10
C ALA A 512 -21.95 19.40 28.22
N VAL A 513 -23.03 20.12 27.89
CA VAL A 513 -24.03 20.60 28.87
C VAL A 513 -25.47 20.29 28.46
N ASN A 514 -25.69 19.83 27.23
CA ASN A 514 -27.01 19.49 26.68
C ASN A 514 -27.10 18.02 26.23
N GLY A 515 -26.22 17.15 26.73
CA GLY A 515 -26.14 15.73 26.39
C GLY A 515 -26.57 14.81 27.54
N LEU A 516 -26.30 13.53 27.37
CA LEU A 516 -26.53 12.50 28.40
C LEU A 516 -25.54 12.68 29.56
N ALA A 517 -25.89 12.16 30.74
CA ALA A 517 -25.02 12.25 31.92
C ALA A 517 -23.67 11.55 31.68
N GLY A 518 -22.58 12.15 32.17
CA GLY A 518 -21.24 11.56 32.05
C GLY A 518 -20.65 11.58 30.63
N THR A 519 -21.12 12.47 29.77
CA THR A 519 -20.61 12.64 28.40
C THR A 519 -19.21 13.25 28.41
N GLY A 520 -18.21 12.47 28.01
CA GLY A 520 -16.90 12.99 27.61
C GLY A 520 -16.92 13.34 26.12
N LYS A 521 -16.07 14.28 25.71
CA LYS A 521 -15.95 14.67 24.30
C LYS A 521 -14.48 14.73 23.90
N TRP A 522 -14.19 14.25 22.70
CA TRP A 522 -12.92 14.56 22.06
C TRP A 522 -12.94 16.02 21.57
N ALA A 523 -12.35 16.93 22.36
CA ALA A 523 -12.25 18.33 21.98
C ALA A 523 -11.02 18.58 21.10
N THR A 524 -11.23 19.04 19.86
CA THR A 524 -10.20 19.76 19.09
C THR A 524 -10.42 21.25 19.29
N SER A 525 -9.36 21.99 19.61
CA SER A 525 -9.43 23.41 19.99
C SER A 525 -9.62 24.38 18.82
N SER A 526 -9.58 23.91 17.56
CA SER A 526 -9.72 24.76 16.37
C SER A 526 -10.97 24.43 15.54
N LEU A 527 -11.73 25.48 15.19
CA LEU A 527 -12.86 25.43 14.25
C LEU A 527 -12.41 24.84 12.90
N GLY A 528 -13.18 23.88 12.38
CA GLY A 528 -12.98 23.32 11.04
C GLY A 528 -11.84 22.33 10.87
N SER A 529 -11.11 21.98 11.94
CA SER A 529 -9.89 21.14 11.89
C SER A 529 -10.10 19.69 11.45
N ARG A 530 -11.34 19.20 11.40
CA ARG A 530 -11.66 17.82 10.98
C ARG A 530 -12.48 17.71 9.71
N VAL A 531 -12.97 18.84 9.18
CA VAL A 531 -13.65 18.82 7.89
C VAL A 531 -12.59 18.80 6.81
N ARG A 532 -12.45 17.66 6.14
CA ARG A 532 -11.50 17.46 5.05
C ARG A 532 -12.24 17.33 3.71
N PRO A 533 -11.71 17.89 2.61
CA PRO A 533 -12.20 17.54 1.28
C PRO A 533 -11.96 16.06 0.99
N VAL A 534 -12.79 15.48 0.14
CA VAL A 534 -12.69 14.09 -0.28
C VAL A 534 -12.25 14.06 -1.75
N VAL A 535 -11.14 13.37 -2.01
CA VAL A 535 -10.73 13.00 -3.35
C VAL A 535 -10.90 11.48 -3.48
N GLY A 536 -12.03 11.07 -4.04
CA GLY A 536 -12.34 9.67 -4.31
C GLY A 536 -11.59 9.17 -5.54
N LEU A 537 -10.95 8.01 -5.44
CA LEU A 537 -10.19 7.43 -6.55
C LEU A 537 -11.06 6.46 -7.34
N ASN A 538 -11.00 6.55 -8.66
CA ASN A 538 -11.52 5.56 -9.59
C ASN A 538 -10.41 5.08 -10.50
N SER A 539 -10.68 4.01 -11.23
CA SER A 539 -9.74 3.44 -12.19
C SER A 539 -10.35 3.45 -13.58
N CYS A 540 -9.53 3.64 -14.60
CA CYS A 540 -9.87 3.34 -15.98
C CYS A 540 -8.70 2.62 -16.67
N LEU A 541 -8.95 2.06 -17.85
CA LEU A 541 -7.93 1.44 -18.68
C LEU A 541 -7.70 2.31 -19.91
N VAL A 542 -6.45 2.72 -20.12
CA VAL A 542 -6.03 3.55 -21.26
C VAL A 542 -5.09 2.73 -22.16
N PRO A 543 -5.29 2.72 -23.48
CA PRO A 543 -4.34 2.07 -24.41
C PRO A 543 -2.91 2.58 -24.20
N ARG A 544 -1.93 1.66 -24.16
CA ARG A 544 -0.54 1.98 -23.78
C ARG A 544 0.08 3.03 -24.71
N GLU A 545 -0.27 3.01 -25.99
CA GLU A 545 0.18 3.96 -27.01
C GLU A 545 -0.25 5.41 -26.77
N LEU A 546 -1.26 5.64 -25.92
CA LEU A 546 -1.73 6.98 -25.55
C LEU A 546 -1.00 7.54 -24.31
N VAL A 547 -0.19 6.73 -23.63
CA VAL A 547 0.60 7.12 -22.47
C VAL A 547 2.08 7.21 -22.88
N PRO A 548 2.60 8.41 -23.17
CA PRO A 548 4.00 8.56 -23.52
C PRO A 548 4.89 8.21 -22.32
N THR A 549 6.09 7.69 -22.59
CA THR A 549 7.17 7.64 -21.59
C THR A 549 8.21 8.69 -21.99
N ARG A 550 8.61 9.54 -21.05
CA ARG A 550 9.60 10.59 -21.27
C ARG A 550 10.66 10.54 -20.18
N VAL A 551 11.92 10.54 -20.58
CA VAL A 551 13.06 10.67 -19.65
C VAL A 551 13.70 12.05 -19.81
N VAL A 552 13.91 12.76 -18.71
CA VAL A 552 14.58 14.07 -18.66
C VAL A 552 15.77 13.99 -17.73
N LEU A 553 16.98 14.08 -18.30
CA LEU A 553 18.20 14.12 -17.51
C LEU A 553 18.49 15.55 -17.02
N THR A 554 18.82 15.69 -15.74
CA THR A 554 19.25 16.92 -15.09
C THR A 554 20.57 16.64 -14.37
N GLU A 555 21.56 17.50 -14.56
CA GLU A 555 22.90 17.34 -13.95
C GLU A 555 23.21 18.54 -13.04
N ALA A 556 23.98 18.30 -11.99
CA ALA A 556 24.59 19.38 -11.23
C ALA A 556 25.57 20.16 -12.11
N LEU A 557 25.37 21.48 -12.21
CA LEU A 557 26.33 22.36 -12.88
C LEU A 557 27.58 22.48 -12.00
N ALA A 558 28.73 22.09 -12.53
CA ALA A 558 30.02 22.41 -11.91
C ALA A 558 30.08 23.92 -11.68
N LYS A 559 30.29 24.35 -10.43
CA LYS A 559 30.57 25.76 -10.16
C LYS A 559 31.86 26.10 -10.90
N GLU A 560 31.80 27.02 -11.87
CA GLU A 560 33.01 27.61 -12.45
C GLU A 560 33.86 28.15 -11.30
N ALA A 561 35.08 27.63 -11.18
CA ALA A 561 36.04 28.10 -10.19
C ALA A 561 36.38 29.57 -10.51
N THR A 562 35.80 30.49 -9.74
CA THR A 562 36.22 31.90 -9.64
C THR A 562 37.46 32.06 -8.80
#